data_AF-A0A2S9HZM1-F1
#
_entry.id   AF-A0A2S9HZM1-F1
#
_cell.length_a   1.000
_cell.length_b   1.000
_cell.length_c   1.000
_cell.angle_alpha   90.00
_cell.angle_beta   90.00
_cell.angle_gamma   90.00
#
_symmetry.space_group_name_H-M   'P 1'
#
loop_
_entity.id
_entity.type
_entity.pdbx_description
1 polymer ?
#
loop_
_entity_poly.entity_id
_entity_poly.type
_entity_poly.pdbx_seq_one_letter_code
_entity_poly.pdbx_strand_id
1 'polypeptide(L)'
;MFEGSGDIDNLVAMNSQINRSGGKWYSLEQKWSQALADGKTVKVKIEPIYSDDSIRPSQFKIAYEINGEIKKIRMKNQSGG
;
A
#
# COMPACT_ATOMS: atom_id res chain seq x y z
N MET A 1 27.82 -3.54 3.16
CA MET A 1 26.83 -4.60 3.46
C MET A 1 25.76 -3.92 4.31
N PHE A 2 24.57 -3.69 3.75
CA PHE A 2 23.48 -3.01 4.46
C PHE A 2 22.85 -4.02 5.43
N GLU A 3 23.29 -3.98 6.69
CA GLU A 3 22.77 -4.80 7.76
C GLU A 3 21.47 -4.18 8.31
N GLY A 4 20.35 -4.87 8.07
CA GLY A 4 19.25 -4.90 9.02
C GLY A 4 18.37 -3.66 9.13
N SER A 5 17.64 -3.32 8.07
CA SER A 5 16.27 -2.81 8.23
C SER A 5 15.35 -3.60 7.29
N GLY A 6 14.99 -4.80 7.72
CA GLY A 6 13.96 -5.66 7.11
C GLY A 6 12.55 -5.09 7.28
N ASP A 7 12.35 -3.83 6.91
CA ASP A 7 11.06 -3.13 6.98
C ASP A 7 10.56 -2.70 5.58
N ILE A 8 11.16 -3.26 4.51
CA ILE A 8 10.65 -3.18 3.13
C ILE A 8 10.39 -4.58 2.57
N ASP A 9 10.06 -5.55 3.43
CA ASP A 9 9.48 -6.79 2.97
C ASP A 9 8.03 -6.52 2.56
N ASN A 10 7.81 -6.46 1.25
CA ASN A 10 6.55 -6.25 0.53
C ASN A 10 6.22 -4.80 0.12
N LEU A 11 7.13 -4.20 -0.66
CA LEU A 11 6.68 -3.59 -1.92
C LEU A 11 6.04 -4.70 -2.77
N VAL A 12 4.82 -5.13 -2.40
CA VAL A 12 4.03 -6.01 -3.27
C VAL A 12 3.99 -5.26 -4.58
N ALA A 13 4.50 -5.89 -5.64
CA ALA A 13 4.38 -5.41 -7.01
C ALA A 13 2.88 -5.41 -7.39
N MET A 14 2.09 -4.54 -6.77
CA MET A 14 0.71 -4.24 -7.10
C MET A 14 0.71 -3.27 -8.28
N ASN A 15 1.33 -3.81 -9.33
CA ASN A 15 1.53 -3.25 -10.64
C ASN A 15 0.16 -2.91 -11.22
N SER A 16 -0.09 -1.61 -11.43
CA SER A 16 -1.08 -1.00 -12.34
C SER A 16 -2.58 -1.32 -12.18
N GLN A 17 -2.98 -2.43 -11.54
CA GLN A 17 -4.38 -2.87 -11.47
C GLN A 17 -5.20 -2.16 -10.40
N ILE A 18 -4.58 -1.70 -9.30
CA ILE A 18 -5.32 -1.08 -8.17
C ILE A 18 -5.76 0.35 -8.50
N ASN A 19 -5.05 1.06 -9.38
CA ASN A 19 -5.47 2.39 -9.83
C ASN A 19 -4.83 2.80 -11.15
N ARG A 20 -5.68 3.10 -12.12
CA ARG A 20 -5.33 4.05 -13.18
C ARG A 20 -4.92 5.38 -12.54
N SER A 21 -3.94 6.04 -13.15
CA SER A 21 -3.39 7.35 -12.77
C SER A 21 -4.44 8.31 -12.19
N GLY A 22 -4.22 8.78 -10.95
CA GLY A 22 -5.05 9.79 -10.29
C GLY A 22 -5.96 9.30 -9.14
N GLY A 23 -6.00 8.00 -8.84
CA GLY A 23 -6.83 7.45 -7.76
C GLY A 23 -6.19 7.42 -6.36
N LYS A 24 -6.95 6.96 -5.36
CA LYS A 24 -6.54 6.91 -3.92
C LYS A 24 -5.18 6.26 -3.65
N TRP A 25 -4.74 5.32 -4.49
CA TRP A 25 -3.44 4.65 -4.39
C TRP A 25 -2.30 5.62 -4.69
N TYR A 26 -2.41 6.36 -5.79
CA TYR A 26 -1.42 7.36 -6.18
C TYR A 26 -1.23 8.43 -5.10
N SER A 27 -2.33 8.87 -4.46
CA SER A 27 -2.27 9.79 -3.32
C SER A 27 -1.53 9.20 -2.10
N LEU A 28 -1.62 7.89 -1.88
CA LEU A 28 -0.91 7.22 -0.79
C LEU A 28 0.58 7.08 -1.10
N GLU A 29 0.92 6.69 -2.34
CA GLU A 29 2.31 6.61 -2.80
C GLU A 29 3.01 7.96 -2.69
N GLN A 30 2.38 9.05 -3.16
CA GLN A 30 2.93 10.39 -2.99
C GLN A 30 3.13 10.75 -1.52
N LYS A 31 2.17 10.41 -0.66
CA LYS A 31 2.25 10.69 0.78
C LYS A 31 3.39 9.94 1.45
N TRP A 32 3.57 8.66 1.14
CA TRP A 32 4.67 7.85 1.65
C TRP A 32 6.01 8.35 1.12
N SER A 33 6.10 8.68 -0.17
CA SER A 33 7.28 9.26 -0.79
C SER A 33 7.68 10.58 -0.13
N GLN A 34 6.72 11.47 0.14
CA GLN A 34 6.99 12.73 0.83
C GLN A 34 7.45 12.50 2.26
N ALA A 35 6.83 11.56 2.98
CA ALA A 35 7.24 11.23 4.34
C ALA A 35 8.68 10.69 4.40
N LEU A 36 9.06 9.84 3.45
CA LEU A 36 10.45 9.38 3.31
C LEU A 36 11.41 10.54 2.99
N ALA A 37 11.00 11.46 2.10
CA ALA A 37 11.79 12.65 1.77
C ALA A 37 11.98 13.59 2.97
N ASP A 38 10.99 13.67 3.86
CA ASP A 38 11.05 14.41 5.12
C ASP A 38 11.93 13.71 6.19
N GLY A 39 12.54 12.56 5.87
CA GLY A 39 13.35 11.77 6.81
C GLY A 39 12.54 10.94 7.81
N LYS A 40 11.23 10.74 7.58
CA LYS A 40 10.36 9.94 8.45
C LYS A 40 10.47 8.46 8.08
N THR A 41 10.34 7.61 9.09
CA THR A 41 10.19 6.16 8.86
C THR A 41 8.80 5.87 8.31
N VAL A 42 8.73 5.13 7.20
CA VAL A 42 7.47 4.65 6.63
C VAL A 42 7.49 3.13 6.58
N LYS A 43 6.47 2.50 7.17
CA LYS A 43 6.22 1.05 7.03
C LYS A 43 4.89 0.84 6.35
N VAL A 44 4.80 -0.09 5.42
CA VAL A 44 3.55 -0.36 4.69
C VAL A 44 3.30 -1.87 4.67
N LYS A 45 2.09 -2.27 5.04
CA LYS A 45 1.58 -3.65 4.96
C LYS A 45 0.31 -3.65 4.13
N ILE A 46 0.27 -4.51 3.12
CA ILE A 46 -0.88 -4.64 2.23
C ILE A 46 -1.36 -6.08 2.26
N GLU A 47 -2.63 -6.27 2.56
CA GLU A 47 -3.29 -7.56 2.62
C GLU A 47 -4.40 -7.60 1.57
N PRO A 48 -4.26 -8.42 0.50
CA PRO A 48 -5.34 -8.68 -0.42
C PRO A 48 -6.44 -9.51 0.27
N ILE A 49 -7.69 -9.16 -0.02
CA ILE A 49 -8.89 -9.87 0.41
C ILE A 49 -9.56 -10.39 -0.85
N TYR A 50 -9.77 -11.69 -0.91
CA TYR A 50 -10.44 -12.36 -2.02
C TYR A 50 -11.89 -12.64 -1.63
N SER A 51 -12.81 -12.49 -2.58
CA SER A 51 -14.16 -13.01 -2.46
C SER A 51 -14.18 -14.38 -3.12
N ASP A 52 -14.55 -15.42 -2.37
CA ASP A 52 -14.73 -16.79 -2.87
C ASP A 52 -13.49 -17.34 -3.62
N ASP A 53 -13.70 -18.07 -4.72
CA ASP A 53 -12.67 -18.67 -5.58
C ASP A 53 -12.05 -17.68 -6.59
N SER A 54 -12.25 -16.37 -6.40
CA SER A 54 -11.72 -15.37 -7.32
C SER A 54 -10.20 -15.28 -7.19
N ILE A 55 -9.50 -15.45 -8.31
CA ILE A 55 -8.06 -15.17 -8.43
C ILE A 55 -7.78 -13.66 -8.26
N ARG A 56 -8.79 -12.81 -8.48
CA ARG A 56 -8.69 -11.36 -8.27
C ARG A 56 -9.16 -11.01 -6.86
N PRO A 57 -8.37 -10.28 -6.06
CA PRO A 57 -8.82 -9.79 -4.77
C PRO A 57 -10.00 -8.85 -4.97
N SER A 58 -10.99 -8.89 -4.09
CA SER A 58 -12.12 -7.96 -4.09
C SER A 58 -11.81 -6.68 -3.32
N GLN A 59 -10.89 -6.73 -2.35
CA GLN A 59 -10.47 -5.58 -1.56
C GLN A 59 -8.99 -5.70 -1.14
N PHE A 60 -8.43 -4.59 -0.70
CA PHE A 60 -7.11 -4.48 -0.09
C PHE A 60 -7.24 -3.79 1.26
N LYS A 61 -6.71 -4.41 2.30
CA LYS A 61 -6.43 -3.74 3.58
C LYS A 61 -5.01 -3.22 3.49
N ILE A 62 -4.84 -1.92 3.64
CA ILE A 62 -3.53 -1.28 3.66
C ILE A 62 -3.36 -0.69 5.07
N ALA A 63 -2.35 -1.15 5.78
CA ALA A 63 -1.92 -0.57 7.04
C ALA A 63 -0.55 0.06 6.81
N TYR A 64 -0.41 1.35 7.08
CA TYR A 64 0.87 2.03 6.95
C TYR A 64 1.18 2.82 8.22
N GLU A 65 2.45 2.90 8.57
CA GLU A 65 2.96 3.64 9.72
C GLU A 65 3.87 4.75 9.21
N ILE A 66 3.70 5.98 9.71
CA ILE A 66 4.61 7.08 9.44
C ILE A 66 5.09 7.63 10.79
N ASN A 67 6.38 7.51 11.08
CA ASN A 67 6.99 8.01 12.32
C ASN A 67 6.27 7.51 13.59
N GLY A 68 5.89 6.22 13.64
CA GLY A 68 5.12 5.64 14.75
C GLY A 68 3.60 5.77 14.63
N GLU A 69 3.07 6.60 13.73
CA GLU A 69 1.63 6.75 13.54
C GLU A 69 1.06 5.74 12.56
N ILE A 70 0.33 4.74 13.08
CA ILE A 70 -0.32 3.70 12.28
C ILE A 70 -1.66 4.19 11.73
N LYS A 71 -1.85 4.07 10.42
CA LYS A 71 -3.11 4.32 9.71
C LYS A 71 -3.54 3.08 8.94
N LYS A 72 -4.83 2.76 9.00
CA LYS A 72 -5.44 1.61 8.31
C LYS A 72 -6.49 2.12 7.35
N ILE A 73 -6.42 1.67 6.11
CA ILE A 73 -7.40 1.98 5.07
C ILE A 73 -7.85 0.70 4.39
N ARG A 74 -9.06 0.73 3.85
CA ARG A 74 -9.61 -0.35 3.02
C ARG A 74 -9.91 0.21 1.64
N MET A 75 -9.42 -0.48 0.63
CA MET A 75 -9.61 -0.13 -0.76
C MET A 75 -10.33 -1.26 -1.46
N LYS A 76 -11.46 -0.99 -2.10
CA LYS A 76 -12.13 -1.99 -2.93
C LYS A 76 -11.38 -2.12 -4.26
N ASN A 77 -11.16 -3.35 -4.73
CA ASN A 77 -10.67 -3.63 -6.07
C ASN A 77 -11.84 -3.59 -7.06
N GLN A 78 -12.50 -2.43 -7.17
CA GLN A 78 -13.56 -2.23 -8.14
C GLN A 78 -13.00 -1.39 -9.28
N SER A 79 -12.88 -1.98 -10.46
CA SER A 79 -12.86 -1.20 -11.70
C SER A 79 -14.18 -0.46 -11.76
N GLY A 80 -14.14 0.87 -11.86
CA GLY A 80 -15.33 1.69 -11.91
C GLY A 80 -16.33 1.17 -12.95
N GLY A 81 -17.54 0.92 -12.49
CA GLY A 81 -18.77 0.81 -13.26
C GLY A 81 -19.84 1.49 -12.45
#